data_AF-A0A972HM91-F1
#
_entry.id   AF-A0A972HM91-F1
#
_cell.length_a   1.000
_cell.length_b   1.000
_cell.length_c   1.000
_cell.angle_alpha   90.00
_cell.angle_beta   90.00
_cell.angle_gamma   90.00
#
_symmetry.space_group_name_H-M   'P 1'
#
loop_
_entity.id
_entity.type
_entity.pdbx_description
1 polymer ?
#
loop_
_entity_poly.entity_id
_entity_poly.type
_entity_poly.pdbx_seq_one_letter_code
_entity_poly.pdbx_strand_id
1 'polypeptide(L)'
;MSYLKKVDHISYACEHGSIEKWAWFHIEVEGGTLINRIDDVRPDDPDSSMKIWCIDYGDFGVALIEGIDRGLKSQVTKFVDAHGDHAVQHVAFDTHDLDKFRAHLGEMGGDPRGKTLVRNDGFGMLKQMFARGYSEGDAAENSFPEYCQRPQVGDSEDEVAITFAEETGKGFYDQIEDAIAAGDERPFFTFDKMPTGWTVPKANPRGR
;
A
#
# COMPACT_ATOMS: atom_id res chain seq x y z
N MET A 1 8.91 -16.13 -15.96
CA MET A 1 7.61 -15.41 -15.89
C MET A 1 7.69 -14.40 -14.76
N SER A 2 6.95 -13.30 -14.84
CA SER A 2 6.86 -12.30 -13.77
C SER A 2 5.98 -12.82 -12.62
N TYR A 3 6.29 -12.45 -11.38
CA TYR A 3 5.38 -12.63 -10.24
C TYR A 3 4.32 -11.51 -10.16
N LEU A 4 4.65 -10.33 -10.71
CA LEU A 4 3.82 -9.13 -10.69
C LEU A 4 3.12 -8.92 -12.04
N LYS A 5 1.90 -8.39 -12.00
CA LYS A 5 1.09 -8.02 -13.18
C LYS A 5 1.29 -6.56 -13.56
N LYS A 6 0.89 -5.67 -12.64
CA LYS A 6 0.85 -4.21 -12.81
C LYS A 6 0.90 -3.52 -11.44
N VAL A 7 1.00 -2.19 -11.46
CA VAL A 7 0.68 -1.38 -10.28
C VAL A 7 -0.83 -1.50 -10.03
N ASP A 8 -1.21 -1.76 -8.79
CA ASP A 8 -2.62 -1.75 -8.36
C ASP A 8 -3.01 -0.32 -7.97
N HIS A 9 -2.29 0.26 -7.02
CA HIS A 9 -2.51 1.63 -6.59
C HIS A 9 -1.24 2.28 -6.02
N ILE A 10 -1.27 3.61 -5.92
CA ILE A 10 -0.25 4.43 -5.29
C ILE A 10 -0.88 5.17 -4.11
N SER A 11 -0.24 5.12 -2.95
CA SER A 11 -0.75 5.75 -1.74
C SER A 11 0.07 6.99 -1.38
N TYR A 12 -0.59 8.14 -1.33
CA TYR A 12 0.02 9.44 -1.02
C TYR A 12 -0.40 9.90 0.37
N ALA A 13 0.58 10.22 1.21
CA ALA A 13 0.37 10.84 2.51
C ALA A 13 0.18 12.35 2.34
N CYS A 14 -0.92 12.86 2.86
CA CYS A 14 -1.35 14.24 2.75
C CYS A 14 -1.17 14.96 4.09
N GLU A 15 -0.63 16.17 4.04
CA GLU A 15 -0.63 17.10 5.17
C GLU A 15 -2.05 17.36 5.66
N HIS A 16 -2.17 17.63 6.96
CA HIS A 16 -3.45 17.94 7.57
C HIS A 16 -4.17 19.09 6.85
N GLY A 17 -5.37 18.80 6.32
CA GLY A 17 -6.20 19.76 5.59
C GLY A 17 -5.84 19.90 4.10
N SER A 18 -4.95 19.05 3.57
CA SER A 18 -4.59 19.06 2.14
C SER A 18 -5.33 17.99 1.34
N ILE A 19 -5.93 16.96 1.97
CA ILE A 19 -6.55 15.83 1.25
C ILE A 19 -7.62 16.26 0.23
N GLU A 20 -8.42 17.29 0.56
CA GLU A 20 -9.44 17.83 -0.35
C GLU A 20 -8.85 18.48 -1.59
N LYS A 21 -7.70 19.17 -1.44
CA LYS A 21 -7.01 19.83 -2.56
C LYS A 21 -6.42 18.78 -3.50
N TRP A 22 -5.81 17.74 -2.95
CA TRP A 22 -5.24 16.64 -3.73
C TRP A 22 -6.33 15.79 -4.37
N ALA A 23 -7.44 15.53 -3.67
CA ALA A 23 -8.59 14.85 -4.24
C ALA A 23 -9.17 15.65 -5.42
N TRP A 24 -9.35 16.96 -5.26
CA TRP A 24 -9.76 17.84 -6.36
C TRP A 24 -8.79 17.74 -7.56
N PHE A 25 -7.48 17.75 -7.32
CA PHE A 25 -6.49 17.61 -8.39
C PHE A 25 -6.64 16.26 -9.13
N HIS A 26 -6.65 15.15 -8.40
CA HIS A 26 -6.76 13.82 -8.99
C HIS A 26 -8.09 13.60 -9.74
N ILE A 27 -9.19 14.18 -9.24
CA ILE A 27 -10.52 14.03 -9.85
C ILE A 27 -10.71 15.00 -11.02
N GLU A 28 -10.55 16.30 -10.78
CA GLU A 28 -10.94 17.35 -11.74
C GLU A 28 -9.85 17.66 -12.76
N VAL A 29 -8.57 17.47 -12.41
CA VAL A 29 -7.45 17.77 -13.30
C VAL A 29 -6.98 16.51 -14.03
N GLU A 30 -6.82 15.40 -13.31
CA GLU A 30 -6.32 14.15 -13.90
C GLU A 30 -7.44 13.22 -14.39
N GLY A 31 -8.70 13.49 -14.04
CA GLY A 31 -9.86 12.75 -14.54
C GLY A 31 -10.16 11.44 -13.81
N GLY A 32 -9.64 11.27 -12.59
CA GLY A 32 -9.94 10.12 -11.75
C GLY A 32 -11.37 10.15 -11.19
N THR A 33 -11.87 8.99 -10.77
CA THR A 33 -13.19 8.87 -10.13
C THR A 33 -13.05 8.50 -8.66
N LEU A 34 -13.64 9.29 -7.75
CA LEU A 34 -13.71 8.91 -6.34
C LEU A 34 -14.62 7.68 -6.16
N ILE A 35 -14.03 6.56 -5.77
CA ILE A 35 -14.70 5.24 -5.68
C ILE A 35 -14.93 4.80 -4.22
N ASN A 36 -14.16 5.34 -3.28
CA ASN A 36 -14.33 5.08 -1.86
C ASN A 36 -13.84 6.26 -1.02
N ARG A 37 -14.49 6.48 0.13
CA ARG A 37 -14.16 7.56 1.06
C ARG A 37 -14.42 7.10 2.49
N ILE A 38 -13.36 7.09 3.30
CA ILE A 38 -13.41 6.85 4.73
C ILE A 38 -12.81 8.07 5.41
N ASP A 39 -13.61 8.81 6.17
CA ASP A 39 -13.15 10.02 6.85
C ASP A 39 -12.55 9.74 8.23
N ASP A 40 -12.64 8.50 8.72
CA ASP A 40 -12.04 8.07 9.98
C ASP A 40 -11.98 6.53 10.04
N VAL A 41 -10.80 5.94 9.92
CA VAL A 41 -10.64 4.46 9.93
C VAL A 41 -10.73 3.84 11.33
N ARG A 42 -10.59 4.65 12.38
CA ARG A 42 -10.66 4.27 13.79
C ARG A 42 -11.42 5.35 14.58
N PRO A 43 -12.75 5.47 14.39
CA PRO A 43 -13.54 6.55 14.98
C PRO A 43 -13.63 6.47 16.51
N ASP A 44 -13.56 5.25 17.07
CA ASP A 44 -13.65 5.01 18.52
C ASP A 44 -12.28 5.03 19.22
N ASP A 45 -11.19 5.17 18.47
CA ASP A 45 -9.83 5.16 19.03
C ASP A 45 -9.48 6.55 19.60
N PRO A 46 -9.09 6.68 20.88
CA PRO A 46 -8.83 7.99 21.47
C PRO A 46 -7.47 8.59 21.05
N ASP A 47 -6.57 7.80 20.49
CA ASP A 47 -5.17 8.17 20.30
C ASP A 47 -4.93 8.74 18.92
N SER A 48 -5.30 8.03 17.85
CA SER A 48 -5.07 8.50 16.47
C SER A 48 -5.87 7.70 15.42
N SER A 49 -5.98 8.23 14.22
CA SER A 49 -6.60 7.57 13.06
C SER A 49 -6.06 8.16 11.75
N MET A 50 -6.72 7.85 10.63
CA MET A 50 -6.51 8.51 9.35
C MET A 50 -7.81 8.56 8.53
N LYS A 51 -7.82 9.44 7.54
CA LYS A 51 -8.72 9.39 6.38
C LYS A 51 -8.10 8.51 5.30
N ILE A 52 -8.93 7.88 4.48
CA ILE A 52 -8.53 7.20 3.24
C ILE A 52 -9.54 7.51 2.15
N TRP A 53 -9.10 8.18 1.09
CA TRP A 53 -9.92 8.49 -0.09
C TRP A 53 -9.32 7.83 -1.32
N CYS A 54 -10.09 6.99 -2.00
CA CYS A 54 -9.62 6.17 -3.11
C CYS A 54 -10.18 6.69 -4.42
N ILE A 55 -9.30 6.88 -5.38
CA ILE A 55 -9.59 7.44 -6.70
C ILE A 55 -9.14 6.43 -7.75
N ASP A 56 -10.03 6.11 -8.69
CA ASP A 56 -9.79 5.13 -9.75
C ASP A 56 -9.54 5.80 -11.10
N TYR A 57 -8.55 5.29 -11.84
CA TYR A 57 -8.24 5.66 -13.22
C TYR A 57 -8.48 4.50 -14.20
N GLY A 58 -9.10 3.40 -13.76
CA GLY A 58 -9.37 2.18 -14.54
C GLY A 58 -8.19 1.21 -14.54
N ASP A 59 -7.00 1.67 -14.95
CA ASP A 59 -5.81 0.80 -15.01
C ASP A 59 -5.09 0.66 -13.66
N PHE A 60 -5.14 1.69 -12.83
CA PHE A 60 -4.56 1.77 -11.50
C PHE A 60 -5.34 2.80 -10.65
N GLY A 61 -5.08 2.81 -9.34
CA GLY A 61 -5.73 3.72 -8.41
C GLY A 61 -4.76 4.60 -7.63
N VAL A 62 -5.33 5.61 -6.98
CA VAL A 62 -4.66 6.46 -6.00
C VAL A 62 -5.41 6.36 -4.68
N ALA A 63 -4.69 6.15 -3.58
CA ALA A 63 -5.22 6.27 -2.23
C ALA A 63 -4.59 7.50 -1.56
N LEU A 64 -5.40 8.51 -1.27
CA LEU A 64 -4.98 9.64 -0.46
C LEU A 64 -5.24 9.33 1.01
N ILE A 65 -4.21 9.47 1.84
CA ILE A 65 -4.31 9.26 3.28
C ILE A 65 -3.92 10.53 4.03
N GLU A 66 -4.71 10.92 5.02
CA GLU A 66 -4.44 12.10 5.86
C GLU A 66 -4.54 11.68 7.32
N GLY A 67 -3.53 12.04 8.12
CA GLY A 67 -3.48 11.72 9.53
C GLY A 67 -4.55 12.43 10.35
N ILE A 68 -5.16 11.71 11.29
CA ILE A 68 -6.03 12.26 12.34
C ILE A 68 -5.29 12.13 13.66
N ASP A 69 -4.70 13.23 14.10
CA ASP A 69 -4.06 13.31 15.42
C ASP A 69 -5.13 13.52 16.49
N ARG A 70 -5.05 12.76 17.59
CA ARG A 70 -5.90 12.95 18.79
C ARG A 70 -5.04 13.01 20.05
N GLY A 71 -5.11 12.00 20.91
CA GLY A 71 -4.21 11.86 22.06
C GLY A 71 -2.75 11.68 21.64
N LEU A 72 -2.51 11.08 20.47
CA LEU A 72 -1.21 10.84 19.87
C LEU A 72 -1.17 11.33 18.41
N LYS A 73 0.04 11.52 17.91
CA LYS A 73 0.28 11.81 16.49
C LYS A 73 0.13 10.52 15.67
N SER A 74 -0.68 10.57 14.61
CA SER A 74 -0.90 9.42 13.72
C SER A 74 0.37 9.03 12.96
N GLN A 75 0.47 7.76 12.56
CA GLN A 75 1.56 7.29 11.70
C GLN A 75 1.66 8.06 10.38
N VAL A 76 0.52 8.53 9.84
CA VAL A 76 0.48 9.29 8.58
C VAL A 76 1.05 10.69 8.79
N THR A 77 0.71 11.35 9.90
CA THR A 77 1.28 12.66 10.23
C THR A 77 2.80 12.57 10.44
N LYS A 78 3.28 11.53 11.13
CA LYS A 78 4.74 11.28 11.26
C LYS A 78 5.41 11.11 9.90
N PHE A 79 4.80 10.35 8.99
CA PHE A 79 5.30 10.19 7.63
C PHE A 79 5.40 11.54 6.90
N VAL A 80 4.35 12.36 6.97
CA VAL A 80 4.34 13.70 6.33
C VAL A 80 5.39 14.63 6.94
N ASP A 81 5.60 14.60 8.26
CA ASP A 81 6.66 15.40 8.89
C ASP A 81 8.05 15.06 8.33
N ALA A 82 8.29 13.79 8.01
CA ALA A 82 9.56 13.30 7.49
C ALA A 82 9.74 13.57 5.98
N HIS A 83 8.66 13.48 5.19
CA HIS A 83 8.75 13.45 3.71
C HIS A 83 8.05 14.59 2.98
N GLY A 84 7.22 15.37 3.69
CA GLY A 84 6.41 16.44 3.14
C GLY A 84 5.03 16.00 2.65
N ASP A 85 4.23 16.99 2.26
CA ASP A 85 2.89 16.80 1.71
C ASP A 85 2.92 16.07 0.35
N HIS A 86 1.92 15.23 0.11
CA HIS A 86 1.75 14.42 -1.10
C HIS A 86 2.94 13.49 -1.40
N ALA A 87 3.61 12.99 -0.37
CA ALA A 87 4.68 12.02 -0.51
C ALA A 87 4.13 10.60 -0.71
N VAL A 88 4.79 9.79 -1.56
CA VAL A 88 4.41 8.38 -1.76
C VAL A 88 4.77 7.55 -0.54
N GLN A 89 3.77 7.12 0.21
CA GLN A 89 3.97 6.21 1.34
C GLN A 89 4.21 4.78 0.84
N HIS A 90 3.35 4.29 -0.05
CA HIS A 90 3.51 2.97 -0.62
C HIS A 90 3.01 2.86 -2.05
N VAL A 91 3.56 1.86 -2.74
CA VAL A 91 3.08 1.42 -4.06
C VAL A 91 2.64 -0.02 -3.91
N ALA A 92 1.40 -0.30 -4.31
CA ALA A 92 0.84 -1.64 -4.33
C ALA A 92 1.01 -2.28 -5.70
N PHE A 93 1.46 -3.53 -5.70
CA PHE A 93 1.64 -4.34 -6.90
C PHE A 93 0.66 -5.51 -6.92
N ASP A 94 -0.12 -5.62 -8.00
CA ASP A 94 -0.97 -6.79 -8.23
C ASP A 94 -0.09 -7.99 -8.62
N THR A 95 -0.34 -9.13 -7.98
CA THR A 95 0.40 -10.38 -8.15
C THR A 95 -0.46 -11.40 -8.88
N HIS A 96 0.19 -12.29 -9.62
CA HIS A 96 -0.50 -13.46 -10.20
C HIS A 96 -0.96 -14.43 -9.11
N ASP A 97 -0.15 -14.60 -8.08
CA ASP A 97 -0.37 -15.51 -6.95
C ASP A 97 0.46 -15.00 -5.77
N LEU A 98 -0.22 -14.37 -4.80
CA LEU A 98 0.43 -13.72 -3.66
C LEU A 98 1.13 -14.73 -2.75
N ASP A 99 0.56 -15.93 -2.58
CA ASP A 99 1.14 -16.95 -1.70
C ASP A 99 2.43 -17.51 -2.30
N LYS A 100 2.45 -17.77 -3.61
CA LYS A 100 3.68 -18.15 -4.33
C LYS A 100 4.72 -17.05 -4.30
N PHE A 101 4.31 -15.79 -4.49
CA PHE A 101 5.24 -14.68 -4.42
C PHE A 101 5.82 -14.50 -3.01
N ARG A 102 5.00 -14.56 -1.96
CA ARG A 102 5.45 -14.49 -0.57
C ARG A 102 6.43 -15.60 -0.22
N ALA A 103 6.18 -16.82 -0.68
CA ALA A 103 7.11 -17.94 -0.48
C ALA A 103 8.45 -17.68 -1.16
N HIS A 104 8.44 -17.29 -2.45
CA HIS A 104 9.65 -16.97 -3.19
C HIS A 104 10.42 -15.80 -2.57
N LEU A 105 9.71 -14.75 -2.16
CA LEU A 105 10.28 -13.58 -1.49
C LEU A 105 11.04 -13.98 -0.22
N GLY A 106 10.45 -14.85 0.61
CA GLY A 106 11.10 -15.39 1.81
C GLY A 106 12.36 -16.21 1.49
N GLU A 107 12.32 -17.05 0.46
CA GLU A 107 13.49 -17.81 0.00
C GLU A 107 14.65 -16.90 -0.44
N MET A 108 14.31 -15.74 -1.00
CA MET A 108 15.26 -14.75 -1.50
C MET A 108 15.77 -13.77 -0.43
N GLY A 109 15.27 -13.85 0.81
CA GLY A 109 15.71 -13.00 1.93
C GLY A 109 14.81 -11.79 2.21
N GLY A 110 13.58 -11.81 1.71
CA GLY A 110 12.56 -10.83 2.06
C GLY A 110 11.77 -11.21 3.31
N ASP A 111 11.44 -10.22 4.14
CA ASP A 111 10.65 -10.36 5.36
C ASP A 111 9.45 -9.41 5.30
N PRO A 112 8.25 -9.86 4.89
CA PRO A 112 7.08 -9.00 4.84
C PRO A 112 6.58 -8.60 6.24
N ARG A 113 5.78 -7.53 6.32
CA ARG A 113 5.16 -7.09 7.57
C ARG A 113 3.93 -7.97 7.84
N GLY A 114 3.87 -8.54 9.04
CA GLY A 114 2.68 -9.21 9.54
C GLY A 114 2.15 -10.37 8.67
N LYS A 115 0.86 -10.65 8.87
CA LYS A 115 0.11 -11.68 8.13
C LYS A 115 -0.53 -11.07 6.89
N THR A 116 -0.69 -11.89 5.86
CA THR A 116 -1.51 -11.53 4.70
C THR A 116 -2.95 -11.27 5.17
N LEU A 117 -3.47 -10.08 4.86
CA LEU A 117 -4.88 -9.75 5.06
C LEU A 117 -5.69 -10.40 3.94
N VAL A 118 -6.77 -11.09 4.29
CA VAL A 118 -7.61 -11.82 3.34
C VAL A 118 -9.07 -11.49 3.63
N ARG A 119 -9.81 -11.03 2.61
CA ARG A 119 -11.20 -10.60 2.77
C ARG A 119 -11.98 -10.71 1.48
N ASN A 120 -13.31 -10.71 1.58
CA ASN A 120 -14.17 -10.60 0.41
C ASN A 120 -14.48 -9.12 0.14
N ASP A 121 -14.18 -8.63 -1.05
CA ASP A 121 -14.35 -7.22 -1.44
C ASP A 121 -15.65 -6.95 -2.20
N GLY A 122 -16.58 -7.92 -2.22
CA GLY A 122 -17.82 -7.89 -2.99
C GLY A 122 -17.69 -8.53 -4.37
N PHE A 123 -16.48 -8.57 -4.94
CA PHE A 123 -16.16 -9.19 -6.23
C PHE A 123 -15.37 -10.49 -6.08
N GLY A 124 -14.85 -10.75 -4.88
CA GLY A 124 -14.26 -12.02 -4.49
C GLY A 124 -13.22 -11.85 -3.39
N MET A 125 -12.34 -12.83 -3.26
CA MET A 125 -11.28 -12.79 -2.23
C MET A 125 -10.11 -11.90 -2.66
N LEU A 126 -9.96 -10.76 -1.99
CA LEU A 126 -8.80 -9.89 -2.05
C LEU A 126 -7.78 -10.31 -0.97
N LYS A 127 -6.53 -10.49 -1.39
CA LYS A 127 -5.39 -10.69 -0.48
C LYS A 127 -4.44 -9.49 -0.55
N GLN A 128 -3.93 -9.06 0.59
CA GLN A 128 -2.93 -7.99 0.68
C GLN A 128 -1.83 -8.33 1.68
N MET A 129 -0.61 -7.94 1.35
CA MET A 129 0.57 -8.09 2.18
C MET A 129 1.36 -6.80 2.14
N PHE A 130 1.44 -6.12 3.28
CA PHE A 130 2.30 -4.96 3.46
C PHE A 130 3.73 -5.44 3.75
N ALA A 131 4.71 -4.77 3.18
CA ALA A 131 6.11 -5.03 3.47
C ALA A 131 6.63 -4.10 4.57
N ARG A 132 7.89 -4.31 4.96
CA ARG A 132 8.65 -3.38 5.77
C ARG A 132 9.17 -2.24 4.89
N GLY A 133 9.79 -1.24 5.51
CA GLY A 133 10.54 -0.21 4.78
C GLY A 133 11.67 -0.81 3.94
N TYR A 134 12.00 -0.19 2.81
CA TYR A 134 13.15 -0.61 2.00
C TYR A 134 14.49 -0.47 2.74
N SER A 135 14.54 0.43 3.72
CA SER A 135 15.69 0.67 4.59
C SER A 135 15.30 0.40 6.05
N GLU A 136 16.30 0.22 6.89
CA GLU A 136 16.12 0.16 8.34
C GLU A 136 15.59 1.51 8.85
N GLY A 137 14.65 1.48 9.80
CA GLY A 137 14.12 2.68 10.46
C GLY A 137 12.65 2.57 10.86
N ASP A 138 12.11 3.65 11.42
CA ASP A 138 10.75 3.71 11.96
C ASP A 138 9.69 3.32 10.89
N ALA A 139 8.76 2.45 11.27
CA ALA A 139 7.68 1.99 10.41
C ALA A 139 6.69 3.10 10.02
N ALA A 140 6.60 4.17 10.83
CA ALA A 140 5.80 5.35 10.53
C ALA A 140 6.44 6.27 9.49
N GLU A 141 7.77 6.22 9.35
CA GLU A 141 8.52 7.14 8.49
C GLU A 141 8.95 6.47 7.19
N ASN A 142 9.10 5.15 7.14
CA ASN A 142 9.60 4.50 5.92
C ASN A 142 8.51 4.31 4.85
N SER A 143 8.86 4.57 3.58
CA SER A 143 8.08 4.06 2.45
C SER A 143 8.27 2.55 2.30
N PHE A 144 7.23 1.85 1.88
CA PHE A 144 7.24 0.39 1.73
C PHE A 144 6.43 -0.07 0.51
N PRO A 145 6.67 -1.28 -0.02
CA PRO A 145 5.79 -1.88 -1.02
C PRO A 145 4.58 -2.56 -0.37
N GLU A 146 3.47 -2.59 -1.11
CA GLU A 146 2.37 -3.51 -0.86
C GLU A 146 2.30 -4.52 -2.02
N TYR A 147 1.92 -5.76 -1.71
CA TYR A 147 1.59 -6.76 -2.71
C TYR A 147 0.18 -7.27 -2.50
N CYS A 148 -0.63 -7.22 -3.56
CA CYS A 148 -2.02 -7.66 -3.50
C CYS A 148 -2.30 -8.75 -4.54
N GLN A 149 -3.40 -9.46 -4.35
CA GLN A 149 -3.99 -10.34 -5.36
C GLN A 149 -5.49 -10.09 -5.35
N ARG A 150 -5.98 -9.47 -6.43
CA ARG A 150 -7.41 -9.34 -6.68
C ARG A 150 -8.01 -10.66 -7.20
N PRO A 151 -9.32 -10.87 -7.02
CA PRO A 151 -10.04 -11.99 -7.64
C PRO A 151 -9.77 -12.04 -9.16
N GLN A 152 -9.60 -13.24 -9.72
CA GLN A 152 -9.46 -13.40 -11.17
C GLN A 152 -10.83 -13.25 -11.84
N VAL A 153 -10.89 -12.43 -12.90
CA VAL A 153 -12.10 -12.22 -13.71
C VAL A 153 -12.52 -13.53 -14.38
N GLY A 154 -13.77 -13.94 -14.18
CA GLY A 154 -14.32 -15.19 -14.72
C GLY A 154 -15.83 -15.39 -14.59
N ASP A 155 -16.58 -14.51 -13.93
CA ASP A 155 -18.05 -14.63 -13.78
C ASP A 155 -18.86 -13.34 -14.04
N SER A 156 -18.28 -12.27 -14.60
CA SER A 156 -19.00 -11.19 -15.31
C SER A 156 -18.02 -10.20 -15.95
N GLU A 157 -18.49 -9.46 -16.95
CA GLU A 157 -17.75 -8.46 -17.75
C GLU A 157 -17.43 -7.15 -17.00
N ASP A 158 -17.71 -7.06 -15.70
CA ASP A 158 -17.37 -5.90 -14.90
C ASP A 158 -15.89 -5.99 -14.52
N GLU A 159 -15.06 -5.19 -15.21
CA GLU A 159 -13.67 -4.89 -14.82
C GLU A 159 -13.64 -4.62 -13.31
N VAL A 160 -12.88 -5.43 -12.55
CA VAL A 160 -12.86 -5.35 -11.09
C VAL A 160 -12.30 -3.99 -10.71
N ALA A 161 -13.20 -3.05 -10.47
CA ALA A 161 -12.89 -1.73 -9.93
C ALA A 161 -12.05 -1.91 -8.66
N ILE A 162 -11.13 -0.98 -8.45
CA ILE A 162 -10.33 -0.96 -7.23
C ILE A 162 -11.27 -0.81 -6.04
N THR A 163 -11.51 -1.88 -5.30
CA THR A 163 -12.34 -1.83 -4.09
C THR A 163 -11.44 -1.74 -2.87
N PHE A 164 -11.74 -0.78 -2.00
CA PHE A 164 -11.15 -0.65 -0.67
C PHE A 164 -12.25 -0.79 0.37
N ALA A 165 -12.29 -1.93 1.07
CA ALA A 165 -13.22 -2.12 2.18
C ALA A 165 -12.72 -1.38 3.43
N GLU A 166 -13.62 -0.81 4.24
CA GLU A 166 -13.30 -0.07 5.47
C GLU A 166 -12.43 -0.88 6.46
N GLU A 167 -12.74 -2.16 6.61
CA GLU A 167 -11.99 -3.11 7.44
C GLU A 167 -10.50 -3.24 7.03
N THR A 168 -10.19 -2.96 5.76
CA THR A 168 -8.82 -2.91 5.24
C THR A 168 -8.02 -1.79 5.85
N GLY A 169 -8.61 -0.59 5.87
CA GLY A 169 -7.95 0.63 6.31
C GLY A 169 -7.54 0.49 7.77
N LYS A 170 -8.44 -0.06 8.58
CA LYS A 170 -8.15 -0.37 9.99
C LYS A 170 -7.09 -1.47 10.15
N GLY A 171 -7.24 -2.61 9.49
CA GLY A 171 -6.28 -3.73 9.63
C GLY A 171 -4.87 -3.37 9.17
N PHE A 172 -4.75 -2.51 8.15
CA PHE A 172 -3.48 -1.93 7.73
C PHE A 172 -2.92 -0.96 8.78
N TYR A 173 -3.74 -0.01 9.25
CA TYR A 173 -3.34 0.97 10.26
C TYR A 173 -2.81 0.26 11.52
N ASP A 174 -3.53 -0.74 12.02
CA ASP A 174 -3.16 -1.49 13.21
C ASP A 174 -1.84 -2.26 13.03
N GLN A 175 -1.55 -2.82 11.84
CA GLN A 175 -0.27 -3.51 11.58
C GLN A 175 0.95 -2.58 11.67
N ILE A 176 0.82 -1.31 11.28
CA ILE A 176 1.91 -0.35 11.39
C ILE A 176 2.03 0.16 12.83
N GLU A 177 0.92 0.45 13.52
CA GLU A 177 0.98 0.82 14.95
C GLU A 177 1.60 -0.29 15.82
N ASP A 178 1.24 -1.55 15.58
CA ASP A 178 1.86 -2.70 16.25
C ASP A 178 3.38 -2.75 16.01
N ALA A 179 3.81 -2.41 14.78
CA ALA A 179 5.23 -2.37 14.42
C ALA A 179 5.98 -1.21 15.10
N ILE A 180 5.36 -0.03 15.18
CA ILE A 180 5.88 1.12 15.91
C ILE A 180 6.03 0.75 17.40
N ALA A 181 4.99 0.19 18.01
CA ALA A 181 5.00 -0.23 19.41
C ALA A 181 6.06 -1.30 19.71
N ALA A 182 6.34 -2.18 18.74
CA ALA A 182 7.37 -3.21 18.85
C ALA A 182 8.80 -2.70 18.55
N GLY A 183 8.97 -1.46 18.07
CA GLY A 183 10.26 -0.94 17.60
C GLY A 183 10.82 -1.75 16.43
N ASP A 184 9.94 -2.22 15.53
CA ASP A 184 10.31 -3.16 14.47
C ASP A 184 10.86 -2.43 13.23
N GLU A 185 12.12 -2.00 13.35
CA GLU A 185 12.84 -1.16 12.37
C GLU A 185 13.52 -1.95 11.25
N ARG A 186 13.40 -3.28 11.23
CA ARG A 186 14.10 -4.13 10.26
C ARG A 186 13.71 -3.79 8.82
N PRO A 187 14.64 -3.84 7.85
CA PRO A 187 14.34 -3.60 6.44
C PRO A 187 13.56 -4.77 5.85
N PHE A 188 12.93 -4.51 4.70
CA PHE A 188 12.17 -5.48 3.94
C PHE A 188 13.03 -6.61 3.37
N PHE A 189 14.28 -6.33 3.03
CA PHE A 189 15.13 -7.25 2.27
C PHE A 189 16.60 -7.09 2.67
N THR A 190 17.30 -8.20 2.93
CA THR A 190 18.70 -8.16 3.41
C THR A 190 19.76 -8.34 2.33
N PHE A 191 19.37 -8.72 1.11
CA PHE A 191 20.26 -9.00 -0.02
C PHE A 191 21.31 -10.11 0.23
N ASP A 192 21.23 -10.87 1.33
CA ASP A 192 22.17 -11.95 1.67
C ASP A 192 22.20 -13.09 0.63
N LYS A 193 21.11 -13.24 -0.14
CA LYS A 193 20.99 -14.22 -1.22
C LYS A 193 21.50 -13.71 -2.57
N MET A 194 21.92 -12.44 -2.66
CA MET A 194 22.46 -11.87 -3.90
C MET A 194 23.80 -12.55 -4.24
N PRO A 195 23.95 -13.18 -5.43
CA PRO A 195 25.20 -13.81 -5.81
C PRO A 195 26.33 -12.79 -5.89
N THR A 196 27.50 -13.10 -5.32
CA THR A 196 28.68 -12.20 -5.31
C THR A 196 29.14 -11.79 -6.71
N GLY A 197 28.90 -12.64 -7.71
CA GLY A 197 29.23 -12.37 -9.12
C GLY A 197 28.05 -11.90 -9.97
N TRP A 198 26.93 -11.50 -9.35
CA TRP A 198 25.76 -11.04 -10.10
C TRP A 198 26.12 -9.78 -10.90
N THR A 199 25.78 -9.78 -12.19
CA THR A 199 25.93 -8.64 -13.08
C THR A 199 24.60 -8.36 -13.75
N VAL A 200 24.34 -7.08 -14.01
CA VAL A 200 23.11 -6.66 -14.69
C VAL A 200 23.01 -7.35 -16.05
N PRO A 201 21.90 -8.04 -16.37
CA PRO A 201 21.70 -8.62 -17.68
C PRO A 201 21.67 -7.55 -18.78
N LYS A 202 21.96 -7.95 -20.03
CA LYS A 202 21.77 -7.05 -21.18
C LYS A 202 20.31 -6.62 -21.28
N ALA A 203 20.07 -5.34 -21.55
CA ALA A 203 18.73 -4.81 -21.78
C ALA A 203 18.05 -5.54 -22.94
N ASN A 204 16.82 -6.00 -22.70
CA ASN A 204 15.98 -6.65 -23.70
C ASN A 204 14.63 -5.93 -23.75
N PRO A 205 14.53 -4.78 -24.47
CA PRO A 205 13.28 -4.05 -24.58
C PRO A 205 12.23 -4.93 -25.26
N ARG A 206 10.98 -4.86 -24.80
CA ARG A 206 9.87 -5.51 -25.52
C ARG A 206 9.81 -4.90 -26.92
N GLY A 207 9.66 -5.76 -27.95
CA GLY A 207 9.43 -5.30 -29.31
C GLY A 207 8.27 -4.30 -29.33
N ARG A 208 8.42 -3.22 -30.08
CA ARG A 208 7.36 -2.24 -30.31
C ARG A 208 6.18 -2.89 -31.03
#